data_AF-A0A2G6PC41-F1
#
_entry.id   AF-A0A2G6PC41-F1
#
_cell.length_a   1.000
_cell.length_b   1.000
_cell.length_c   1.000
_cell.angle_alpha   90.00
_cell.angle_beta   90.00
_cell.angle_gamma   90.00
#
_symmetry.space_group_name_H-M   'P 1'
#
loop_
_entity.id
_entity.type
_entity.pdbx_description
1 polymer ?
#
loop_
_entity_poly.entity_id
_entity_poly.type
_entity_poly.pdbx_seq_one_letter_code
_entity_poly.pdbx_strand_id
1 'polypeptide(L)'
;MKQIPTFLLLILLLGVAACRNTAETGSASEQSAPTIPIAGTVLSITETAPIPDSFPSQIRNNFDRYTQVIAPNGKPIIIYAQANLTDAQITQARNTLIFWLTDVPGSQFGADKTAVANKMGDNQATLLLLNGADGEGNPPNVNGQHLYQNELVVPGSAWYIDNNFEHRDATFEEILHLVHDTGIGVDGPNSSPGALPDFQTEIRAATNNAIDNNFQFWPIDARSDKQWYNELSAENSLSQEYLAAVIDSYYGLWGPFPEEGGMWGVYIAKTREDIEAKDPMGWALMDKYFSPYLTYNAQLDPSFDGTFTMTFDPATPYTHKSQYMLHATLTGSNHANLTGNDQDNELGGNSGDNVLDGMGGNNTAVYPRVASEYTITNNEDGTITVVGDGTDTLINIQNIRFADETVSVQEAGNATTSMDESSTP
;
A
#
# COMPACT_ATOMS: atom_id res chain seq x y z
N MET A 1 15.82 31.91 9.91
CA MET A 1 14.40 31.62 10.16
C MET A 1 13.80 31.24 8.82
N LYS A 2 13.98 29.99 8.40
CA LYS A 2 13.22 29.45 7.26
C LYS A 2 11.82 29.17 7.80
N GLN A 3 10.80 29.66 7.10
CA GLN A 3 9.42 29.29 7.40
C GLN A 3 9.32 27.78 7.22
N ILE A 4 9.10 27.07 8.33
CA ILE A 4 8.60 25.71 8.30
C ILE A 4 7.19 25.84 7.70
N PRO A 5 6.88 25.18 6.57
CA PRO A 5 5.56 25.28 5.98
C PRO A 5 4.53 24.82 7.02
N THR A 6 3.48 25.62 7.20
CA THR A 6 2.34 25.39 8.10
C THR A 6 1.51 24.21 7.57
N PHE A 7 2.07 23.00 7.55
CA PHE A 7 1.58 21.88 6.74
C PHE A 7 1.20 20.62 7.52
N LEU A 8 1.13 20.68 8.85
CA LEU A 8 0.42 19.66 9.63
C LEU A 8 -0.86 20.28 10.19
N LEU A 9 -1.89 20.38 9.36
CA LEU A 9 -3.25 20.59 9.83
C LEU A 9 -4.13 19.47 9.30
N LEU A 10 -3.91 18.25 9.82
CA LEU A 10 -4.76 17.11 9.53
C LEU A 10 -6.13 17.36 10.18
N ILE A 11 -7.10 17.87 9.40
CA ILE A 11 -8.47 17.99 9.88
C ILE A 11 -9.15 16.63 9.70
N LEU A 12 -9.15 15.83 10.77
CA LEU A 12 -9.89 14.57 10.87
C LEU A 12 -11.39 14.87 11.06
N LEU A 13 -12.13 15.14 9.97
CA LEU A 13 -13.57 15.41 10.02
C LEU A 13 -14.37 14.09 10.17
N LEU A 14 -14.50 13.57 11.39
CA LEU A 14 -15.41 12.45 11.70
C LEU A 14 -16.87 12.93 11.82
N GLY A 15 -17.68 12.72 10.77
CA GLY A 15 -19.13 12.96 10.79
C GLY A 15 -19.92 11.77 11.35
N VAL A 16 -20.47 11.87 12.56
CA VAL A 16 -21.35 10.84 13.15
C VAL A 16 -22.77 10.96 12.59
N ALA A 17 -23.24 9.97 11.82
CA ALA A 17 -24.66 9.84 11.47
C ALA A 17 -25.14 8.37 11.58
N ALA A 18 -25.89 8.09 12.63
CA ALA A 18 -26.59 6.82 12.82
C ALA A 18 -27.90 6.80 12.02
N CYS A 19 -28.16 5.77 11.22
CA CYS A 19 -29.51 5.47 10.72
C CYS A 19 -29.78 3.97 10.51
N ARG A 20 -31.00 3.57 10.89
CA ARG A 20 -31.56 2.20 10.96
C ARG A 20 -31.97 1.65 9.58
N ASN A 21 -31.82 0.33 9.43
CA ASN A 21 -32.21 -0.48 8.27
C ASN A 21 -33.73 -0.60 8.06
N THR A 22 -34.11 -0.68 6.78
CA THR A 22 -35.22 -1.51 6.28
C THR A 22 -34.76 -2.23 5.01
N ALA A 23 -34.89 -3.55 5.00
CA ALA A 23 -34.48 -4.45 3.94
C ALA A 23 -35.54 -4.55 2.84
N GLU A 24 -35.13 -4.75 1.58
CA GLU A 24 -35.88 -5.50 0.57
C GLU A 24 -34.93 -6.13 -0.47
N THR A 25 -35.33 -7.30 -0.95
CA THR A 25 -34.59 -8.31 -1.73
C THR A 25 -34.79 -8.18 -3.23
N GLY A 26 -33.76 -8.49 -4.05
CA GLY A 26 -33.91 -8.73 -5.50
C GLY A 26 -32.63 -9.30 -6.15
N SER A 27 -32.78 -10.41 -6.88
CA SER A 27 -31.73 -11.24 -7.51
C SER A 27 -31.42 -10.87 -8.97
N ALA A 28 -30.17 -11.02 -9.45
CA ALA A 28 -29.75 -11.91 -10.56
C ALA A 28 -28.35 -11.58 -11.17
N SER A 29 -27.50 -12.65 -11.24
CA SER A 29 -26.41 -13.05 -12.19
C SER A 29 -25.43 -12.01 -12.77
N GLU A 30 -24.13 -12.02 -12.45
CA GLU A 30 -23.00 -12.92 -12.84
C GLU A 30 -22.38 -12.67 -14.23
N GLN A 31 -21.16 -12.11 -14.25
CA GLN A 31 -20.02 -12.65 -15.00
C GLN A 31 -18.69 -12.06 -14.48
N SER A 32 -17.90 -12.88 -13.79
CA SER A 32 -16.57 -12.56 -13.25
C SER A 32 -15.48 -13.33 -14.01
N ALA A 33 -14.35 -12.67 -14.25
CA ALA A 33 -13.10 -13.35 -14.58
C ALA A 33 -12.52 -13.98 -13.30
N PRO A 34 -11.87 -15.16 -13.36
CA PRO A 34 -11.41 -15.86 -12.17
C PRO A 34 -10.10 -15.24 -11.68
N THR A 35 -10.14 -14.54 -10.54
CA THR A 35 -8.96 -14.37 -9.70
C THR A 35 -8.95 -15.50 -8.69
N ILE A 36 -7.95 -16.39 -8.77
CA ILE A 36 -7.79 -17.48 -7.81
C ILE A 36 -7.34 -16.87 -6.48
N PRO A 37 -8.08 -17.07 -5.38
CA PRO A 37 -7.64 -16.64 -4.07
C PRO A 37 -6.85 -17.73 -3.37
N ILE A 38 -5.73 -17.35 -2.77
CA ILE A 38 -5.02 -18.16 -1.78
C ILE A 38 -5.93 -18.24 -0.53
N ALA A 39 -6.07 -19.43 0.03
CA ALA A 39 -7.07 -19.73 1.05
C ALA A 39 -6.79 -19.04 2.39
N GLY A 40 -7.72 -18.16 2.80
CA GLY A 40 -7.78 -17.46 4.08
C GLY A 40 -8.13 -16.00 3.85
N THR A 41 -9.36 -15.58 4.19
CA THR A 41 -9.79 -14.17 4.14
C THR A 41 -9.71 -13.53 2.74
N VAL A 42 -10.55 -13.99 1.80
CA VAL A 42 -10.52 -13.45 0.42
C VAL A 42 -11.12 -12.05 0.38
N LEU A 43 -10.30 -11.04 0.63
CA LEU A 43 -10.58 -9.67 0.21
C LEU A 43 -10.68 -9.68 -1.32
N SER A 44 -11.82 -9.26 -1.85
CA SER A 44 -11.97 -9.07 -3.30
C SER A 44 -11.92 -7.60 -3.65
N ILE A 45 -11.50 -7.30 -4.87
CA ILE A 45 -11.42 -5.95 -5.40
C ILE A 45 -12.42 -5.77 -6.52
N THR A 46 -13.01 -4.58 -6.61
CA THR A 46 -13.65 -4.14 -7.85
C THR A 46 -12.63 -3.39 -8.69
N GLU A 47 -12.69 -3.53 -10.01
CA GLU A 47 -11.92 -2.65 -10.90
C GLU A 47 -12.30 -1.18 -10.67
N THR A 48 -11.44 -0.27 -11.10
CA THR A 48 -11.76 1.14 -11.14
C THR A 48 -12.89 1.35 -12.15
N ALA A 49 -13.99 1.95 -11.71
CA ALA A 49 -15.20 2.11 -12.50
C ALA A 49 -15.75 3.53 -12.40
N PRO A 50 -16.52 4.01 -13.39
CA PRO A 50 -17.22 5.29 -13.28
C PRO A 50 -18.24 5.26 -12.14
N ILE A 51 -18.52 6.41 -11.51
CA ILE A 51 -19.57 6.49 -10.46
C ILE A 51 -20.93 6.10 -11.06
N PRO A 52 -21.64 5.10 -10.49
CA PRO A 52 -22.96 4.70 -10.98
C PRO A 52 -24.04 5.75 -10.71
N ASP A 53 -25.05 5.83 -11.58
CA ASP A 53 -26.21 6.72 -11.42
C ASP A 53 -27.00 6.47 -10.12
N SER A 54 -26.91 5.25 -9.58
CA SER A 54 -27.53 4.86 -8.31
C SER A 54 -26.88 5.50 -7.08
N PHE A 55 -25.67 6.05 -7.20
CA PHE A 55 -24.99 6.66 -6.07
C PHE A 55 -25.62 8.00 -5.70
N PRO A 56 -25.53 8.44 -4.43
CA PRO A 56 -26.06 9.72 -3.99
C PRO A 56 -25.57 10.87 -4.86
N SER A 57 -26.43 11.87 -5.10
CA SER A 57 -26.08 13.05 -5.92
C SER A 57 -24.82 13.75 -5.43
N GLN A 58 -24.62 13.77 -4.11
CA GLN A 58 -23.43 14.33 -3.51
C GLN A 58 -22.14 13.62 -3.94
N ILE A 59 -22.16 12.30 -4.09
CA ILE A 59 -21.00 11.55 -4.60
C ILE A 59 -20.82 11.83 -6.09
N ARG A 60 -21.89 11.69 -6.88
CA ARG A 60 -21.86 11.90 -8.35
C ARG A 60 -21.43 13.30 -8.77
N ASN A 61 -21.64 14.30 -7.92
CA ASN A 61 -21.25 15.68 -8.20
C ASN A 61 -19.77 15.98 -7.88
N ASN A 62 -19.11 15.15 -7.08
CA ASN A 62 -17.76 15.43 -6.57
C ASN A 62 -16.70 14.42 -7.05
N PHE A 63 -17.12 13.22 -7.47
CA PHE A 63 -16.23 12.12 -7.86
C PHE A 63 -16.67 11.56 -9.22
N ASP A 64 -15.70 11.13 -10.04
CA ASP A 64 -15.94 10.57 -11.38
C ASP A 64 -15.70 9.06 -11.42
N ARG A 65 -14.85 8.54 -10.53
CA ARG A 65 -14.49 7.12 -10.44
C ARG A 65 -14.55 6.60 -9.00
N TYR A 66 -14.71 5.29 -8.87
CA TYR A 66 -14.58 4.59 -7.60
C TYR A 66 -13.94 3.21 -7.80
N THR A 67 -13.43 2.67 -6.70
CA THR A 67 -13.10 1.26 -6.54
C THR A 67 -13.45 0.83 -5.11
N GLN A 68 -13.40 -0.45 -4.82
CA GLN A 68 -13.76 -1.00 -3.52
C GLN A 68 -12.86 -2.18 -3.16
N VAL A 69 -12.63 -2.33 -1.87
CA VAL A 69 -12.20 -3.58 -1.25
C VAL A 69 -13.41 -4.18 -0.55
N ILE A 70 -13.78 -5.41 -0.88
CA ILE A 70 -14.90 -6.10 -0.27
C ILE A 70 -14.38 -6.89 0.94
N ALA A 71 -14.87 -6.51 2.12
CA ALA A 71 -14.54 -7.20 3.36
C ALA A 71 -15.13 -8.64 3.38
N PRO A 72 -14.61 -9.55 4.21
CA PRO A 72 -15.08 -10.94 4.27
C PRO A 72 -16.58 -11.12 4.56
N ASN A 73 -17.22 -10.14 5.22
CA ASN A 73 -18.67 -10.08 5.45
C ASN A 73 -19.48 -9.61 4.23
N GLY A 74 -18.84 -9.39 3.09
CA GLY A 74 -19.45 -8.94 1.84
C GLY A 74 -19.74 -7.45 1.76
N LYS A 75 -19.35 -6.65 2.77
CA LYS A 75 -19.57 -5.21 2.78
C LYS A 75 -18.38 -4.47 2.14
N PRO A 76 -18.64 -3.40 1.37
CA PRO A 76 -17.59 -2.66 0.71
C PRO A 76 -16.90 -1.67 1.68
N ILE A 77 -15.59 -1.53 1.51
CA ILE A 77 -14.79 -0.38 1.92
C ILE A 77 -14.56 0.43 0.64
N ILE A 78 -15.13 1.63 0.56
CA ILE A 78 -15.25 2.37 -0.70
C ILE A 78 -14.12 3.38 -0.84
N ILE A 79 -13.55 3.46 -2.05
CA ILE A 79 -12.57 4.48 -2.43
C ILE A 79 -13.18 5.31 -3.56
N TYR A 80 -13.46 6.58 -3.29
CA TYR A 80 -13.92 7.54 -4.30
C TYR A 80 -12.75 8.34 -4.83
N ALA A 81 -12.71 8.62 -6.13
CA ALA A 81 -11.65 9.39 -6.76
C ALA A 81 -12.19 10.56 -7.58
N GLN A 82 -11.51 11.70 -7.46
CA GLN A 82 -11.76 12.87 -8.29
C GLN A 82 -10.98 12.79 -9.62
N ALA A 83 -11.35 13.64 -10.57
CA ALA A 83 -10.96 13.51 -11.97
C ALA A 83 -9.44 13.60 -12.24
N ASN A 84 -8.66 14.26 -11.40
CA ASN A 84 -7.23 14.43 -11.68
C ASN A 84 -6.37 13.25 -11.22
N LEU A 85 -6.93 12.32 -10.43
CA LEU A 85 -6.22 11.14 -9.97
C LEU A 85 -5.99 10.18 -11.15
N THR A 86 -4.78 9.66 -11.27
CA THR A 86 -4.48 8.62 -12.26
C THR A 86 -5.00 7.26 -11.80
N ASP A 87 -5.22 6.32 -12.73
CA ASP A 87 -5.61 4.95 -12.36
C ASP A 87 -4.52 4.23 -11.55
N ALA A 88 -3.25 4.60 -11.76
CA ALA A 88 -2.12 4.12 -10.97
C ALA A 88 -2.20 4.60 -9.52
N GLN A 89 -2.57 5.86 -9.28
CA GLN A 89 -2.81 6.38 -7.92
C GLN A 89 -3.99 5.66 -7.24
N ILE A 90 -5.12 5.52 -7.93
CA ILE A 90 -6.29 4.80 -7.40
C ILE A 90 -5.92 3.35 -7.03
N THR A 91 -5.14 2.69 -7.88
CA THR A 91 -4.64 1.33 -7.63
C THR A 91 -3.66 1.27 -6.47
N GLN A 92 -2.74 2.23 -6.35
CA GLN A 92 -1.79 2.29 -5.24
C GLN A 92 -2.50 2.47 -3.89
N ALA A 93 -3.52 3.34 -3.83
CA ALA A 93 -4.34 3.50 -2.63
C ALA A 93 -5.05 2.19 -2.25
N ARG A 94 -5.67 1.52 -3.24
CA ARG A 94 -6.34 0.23 -3.02
C ARG A 94 -5.36 -0.86 -2.54
N ASN A 95 -4.18 -0.96 -3.15
CA ASN A 95 -3.16 -1.95 -2.80
C ASN A 95 -2.61 -1.71 -1.39
N THR A 96 -2.43 -0.45 -1.00
CA THR A 96 -1.99 -0.07 0.35
C THR A 96 -3.07 -0.42 1.40
N LEU A 97 -4.35 -0.21 1.09
CA LEU A 97 -5.44 -0.65 1.97
C LEU A 97 -5.46 -2.18 2.14
N ILE A 98 -5.29 -2.93 1.05
CA ILE A 98 -5.23 -4.40 1.09
C ILE A 98 -4.04 -4.86 1.92
N PHE A 99 -2.88 -4.22 1.78
CA PHE A 99 -1.71 -4.50 2.59
C PHE A 99 -1.99 -4.39 4.09
N TRP A 100 -2.64 -3.31 4.53
CA TRP A 100 -2.98 -3.16 5.95
C TRP A 100 -3.94 -4.22 6.47
N LEU A 101 -4.82 -4.74 5.61
CA LEU A 101 -5.84 -5.74 5.92
C LEU A 101 -5.40 -7.18 5.65
N THR A 102 -4.21 -7.39 5.09
CA THR A 102 -3.65 -8.72 4.83
C THR A 102 -3.14 -9.32 6.14
N ASP A 103 -3.52 -10.58 6.39
CA ASP A 103 -3.11 -11.34 7.57
C ASP A 103 -1.58 -11.45 7.67
N VAL A 104 -1.07 -11.39 8.90
CA VAL A 104 0.36 -11.53 9.23
C VAL A 104 0.50 -12.73 10.17
N PRO A 105 0.62 -13.96 9.62
CA PRO A 105 0.64 -15.19 10.40
C PRO A 105 1.68 -15.13 11.52
N GLY A 106 1.27 -15.52 12.73
CA GLY A 106 2.14 -15.55 13.91
C GLY A 106 2.21 -14.23 14.70
N SER A 107 1.69 -13.11 14.17
CA SER A 107 1.59 -11.85 14.92
C SER A 107 0.46 -11.89 15.97
N GLN A 108 0.58 -11.11 17.04
CA GLN A 108 -0.36 -11.15 18.18
C GLN A 108 -1.77 -10.66 17.81
N PHE A 109 -1.85 -9.58 17.04
CA PHE A 109 -3.09 -8.89 16.67
C PHE A 109 -3.36 -8.89 15.16
N GLY A 110 -2.36 -9.25 14.34
CA GLY A 110 -2.48 -9.26 12.88
C GLY A 110 -2.61 -10.65 12.26
N ALA A 111 -2.61 -11.74 13.04
CA ALA A 111 -2.65 -13.10 12.49
C ALA A 111 -3.94 -13.45 11.74
N ASP A 112 -5.06 -12.82 12.13
CA ASP A 112 -6.34 -12.85 11.40
C ASP A 112 -7.01 -11.48 11.53
N LYS A 113 -7.02 -10.72 10.44
CA LYS A 113 -7.58 -9.38 10.33
C LYS A 113 -9.00 -9.37 9.78
N THR A 114 -9.65 -10.53 9.66
CA THR A 114 -11.06 -10.65 9.23
C THR A 114 -11.96 -9.74 10.05
N ALA A 115 -11.80 -9.71 11.37
CA ALA A 115 -12.62 -8.89 12.26
C ALA A 115 -12.40 -7.38 12.01
N VAL A 116 -11.17 -6.97 11.72
CA VAL A 116 -10.82 -5.57 11.40
C VAL A 116 -11.48 -5.16 10.07
N ALA A 117 -11.29 -5.94 9.01
CA ALA A 117 -11.89 -5.66 7.70
C ALA A 117 -13.42 -5.64 7.76
N ASN A 118 -14.03 -6.59 8.48
CA ASN A 118 -15.48 -6.62 8.67
C ASN A 118 -15.98 -5.39 9.42
N LYS A 119 -15.24 -4.93 10.44
CA LYS A 119 -15.56 -3.74 11.21
C LYS A 119 -15.50 -2.48 10.35
N MET A 120 -14.52 -2.37 9.45
CA MET A 120 -14.47 -1.28 8.46
C MET A 120 -15.70 -1.29 7.54
N GLY A 121 -16.08 -2.46 7.02
CA GLY A 121 -17.29 -2.60 6.20
C GLY A 121 -18.58 -2.29 6.96
N ASP A 122 -18.67 -2.67 8.24
CA ASP A 122 -19.79 -2.33 9.13
C ASP A 122 -19.88 -0.82 9.42
N ASN A 123 -18.72 -0.18 9.56
CA ASN A 123 -18.58 1.26 9.81
C ASN A 123 -18.65 2.10 8.52
N GLN A 124 -18.90 1.49 7.36
CA GLN A 124 -18.97 2.16 6.06
C GLN A 124 -17.71 2.98 5.73
N ALA A 125 -16.55 2.41 6.07
CA ALA A 125 -15.24 3.02 5.83
C ALA A 125 -15.13 3.53 4.38
N THR A 126 -14.75 4.80 4.24
CA THR A 126 -14.70 5.52 2.97
C THR A 126 -13.40 6.31 2.87
N LEU A 127 -12.64 6.09 1.80
CA LEU A 127 -11.48 6.88 1.41
C LEU A 127 -11.87 7.83 0.27
N LEU A 128 -11.49 9.11 0.38
CA LEU A 128 -11.73 10.15 -0.60
C LEU A 128 -10.40 10.58 -1.21
N LEU A 129 -10.14 10.17 -2.44
CA LEU A 129 -8.98 10.62 -3.20
C LEU A 129 -9.31 11.97 -3.86
N LEU A 130 -8.71 13.03 -3.34
CA LEU A 130 -9.01 14.43 -3.68
C LEU A 130 -7.95 15.02 -4.61
N ASN A 131 -8.34 15.95 -5.47
CA ASN A 131 -7.41 16.67 -6.34
C ASN A 131 -6.50 17.61 -5.53
N GLY A 132 -5.29 17.91 -6.04
CA GLY A 132 -4.38 18.90 -5.44
C GLY A 132 -3.60 18.37 -4.24
N ALA A 133 -3.22 19.26 -3.33
CA ALA A 133 -2.57 18.95 -2.05
C ALA A 133 -3.45 19.36 -0.85
N ASP A 134 -3.11 18.89 0.35
CA ASP A 134 -3.81 19.36 1.55
C ASP A 134 -3.66 20.89 1.72
N GLY A 135 -4.71 21.52 2.23
CA GLY A 135 -4.83 22.98 2.28
C GLY A 135 -5.13 23.67 0.93
N GLU A 136 -5.18 22.94 -0.18
CA GLU A 136 -5.61 23.47 -1.47
C GLU A 136 -7.10 23.19 -1.74
N GLY A 137 -7.86 24.24 -2.06
CA GLY A 137 -9.28 24.11 -2.42
C GLY A 137 -10.21 23.88 -1.21
N ASN A 138 -11.42 23.39 -1.49
CA ASN A 138 -12.40 23.03 -0.46
C ASN A 138 -12.78 21.56 -0.65
N PRO A 139 -12.50 20.68 0.33
CA PRO A 139 -12.91 19.29 0.23
C PRO A 139 -14.44 19.18 0.17
N PRO A 140 -14.99 18.16 -0.52
CA PRO A 140 -16.42 17.95 -0.55
C PRO A 140 -16.94 17.62 0.85
N ASN A 141 -18.19 17.99 1.16
CA ASN A 141 -18.82 17.69 2.46
C ASN A 141 -19.22 16.20 2.61
N VAL A 142 -18.36 15.29 2.19
CA VAL A 142 -18.58 13.84 2.21
C VAL A 142 -17.77 13.28 3.35
N ASN A 143 -18.40 12.45 4.20
CA ASN A 143 -17.70 11.80 5.29
C ASN A 143 -16.73 10.75 4.75
N GLY A 144 -15.47 10.81 5.17
CA GLY A 144 -14.44 9.86 4.76
C GLY A 144 -13.05 10.39 5.07
N GLN A 145 -12.06 9.50 5.01
CA GLN A 145 -10.67 9.88 5.14
C GLN A 145 -10.19 10.56 3.86
N HIS A 146 -9.50 11.69 3.97
CA HIS A 146 -8.95 12.38 2.80
C HIS A 146 -7.57 11.84 2.45
N LEU A 147 -7.28 11.76 1.15
CA LEU A 147 -5.93 11.54 0.64
C LEU A 147 -5.78 12.32 -0.67
N TYR A 148 -4.85 13.27 -0.68
CA TYR A 148 -4.71 14.21 -1.77
C TYR A 148 -3.82 13.68 -2.90
N GLN A 149 -4.15 14.06 -4.13
CA GLN A 149 -3.47 13.66 -5.35
C GLN A 149 -1.95 13.87 -5.27
N ASN A 150 -1.50 15.02 -4.78
CA ASN A 150 -0.09 15.35 -4.72
C ASN A 150 0.64 14.66 -3.56
N GLU A 151 -0.09 13.98 -2.68
CA GLU A 151 0.45 13.28 -1.51
C GLU A 151 0.32 11.75 -1.65
N LEU A 152 -0.37 11.29 -2.69
CA LEU A 152 -0.52 9.89 -3.07
C LEU A 152 0.53 9.50 -4.10
N VAL A 153 1.53 8.76 -3.65
CA VAL A 153 2.74 8.47 -4.39
C VAL A 153 2.73 7.05 -4.93
N VAL A 154 2.87 6.93 -6.25
CA VAL A 154 2.99 5.64 -6.95
C VAL A 154 4.46 5.22 -7.01
N PRO A 155 4.81 3.97 -6.65
CA PRO A 155 6.16 3.43 -6.89
C PRO A 155 6.62 3.66 -8.34
N GLY A 156 7.86 4.05 -8.57
CA GLY A 156 8.37 4.34 -9.91
C GLY A 156 7.97 5.71 -10.49
N SER A 157 7.07 6.47 -9.86
CA SER A 157 6.85 7.87 -10.26
C SER A 157 8.09 8.72 -9.99
N ALA A 158 8.23 9.86 -10.69
CA ALA A 158 9.36 10.76 -10.54
C ALA A 158 9.60 11.17 -9.07
N TRP A 159 8.53 11.53 -8.35
CA TRP A 159 8.65 11.87 -6.93
C TRP A 159 9.10 10.66 -6.09
N TYR A 160 8.58 9.45 -6.36
CA TYR A 160 8.98 8.26 -5.61
C TYR A 160 10.48 7.99 -5.75
N ILE A 161 11.00 8.10 -6.98
CA ILE A 161 12.41 7.87 -7.34
C ILE A 161 13.32 8.95 -6.75
N ASP A 162 12.98 10.22 -6.94
CA ASP A 162 13.80 11.34 -6.49
C ASP A 162 13.72 11.54 -4.97
N ASN A 163 12.57 11.22 -4.36
CA ASN A 163 12.23 11.42 -2.95
C ASN A 163 12.73 12.77 -2.41
N ASN A 164 12.41 13.86 -3.10
CA ASN A 164 13.01 15.17 -2.85
C ASN A 164 12.46 15.92 -1.61
N PHE A 165 11.44 15.36 -0.94
CA PHE A 165 10.76 15.94 0.22
C PHE A 165 10.17 17.36 0.00
N GLU A 166 9.91 17.75 -1.26
CA GLU A 166 9.25 19.02 -1.57
C GLU A 166 7.77 19.03 -1.15
N HIS A 167 7.17 17.85 -0.99
CA HIS A 167 5.88 17.60 -0.36
C HIS A 167 5.92 16.26 0.39
N ARG A 168 4.87 15.99 1.16
CA ARG A 168 4.71 14.73 1.90
C ARG A 168 4.27 13.58 1.00
N ASP A 169 4.59 12.36 1.42
CA ASP A 169 3.94 11.12 0.97
C ASP A 169 3.03 10.66 2.10
N ALA A 170 1.74 10.91 1.93
CA ALA A 170 0.72 10.58 2.94
C ALA A 170 0.04 9.24 2.60
N THR A 171 0.53 8.50 1.61
CA THR A 171 -0.10 7.27 1.11
C THR A 171 -0.29 6.24 2.23
N PHE A 172 0.74 6.04 3.04
CA PHE A 172 0.70 5.05 4.13
C PHE A 172 -0.10 5.58 5.32
N GLU A 173 0.21 6.79 5.77
CA GLU A 173 -0.41 7.50 6.89
C GLU A 173 -1.93 7.61 6.75
N GLU A 174 -2.44 8.21 5.67
CA GLU A 174 -3.88 8.47 5.53
C GLU A 174 -4.68 7.17 5.43
N ILE A 175 -4.14 6.18 4.72
CA ILE A 175 -4.82 4.88 4.58
C ILE A 175 -4.76 4.11 5.90
N LEU A 176 -3.68 4.26 6.67
CA LEU A 176 -3.61 3.72 8.02
C LEU A 176 -4.62 4.40 8.95
N HIS A 177 -4.79 5.72 8.90
CA HIS A 177 -5.81 6.43 9.66
C HIS A 177 -7.20 5.86 9.40
N LEU A 178 -7.55 5.62 8.13
CA LEU A 178 -8.80 4.97 7.78
C LEU A 178 -8.94 3.59 8.45
N VAL A 179 -7.91 2.74 8.37
CA VAL A 179 -7.92 1.39 8.98
C VAL A 179 -7.99 1.47 10.51
N HIS A 180 -7.31 2.45 11.09
CA HIS A 180 -7.28 2.66 12.53
C HIS A 180 -8.63 3.12 13.05
N ASP A 181 -9.21 4.17 12.49
CA ASP A 181 -10.47 4.75 12.98
C ASP A 181 -11.67 3.83 12.75
N THR A 182 -11.69 3.11 11.63
CA THR A 182 -12.87 2.35 11.20
C THR A 182 -12.74 0.85 11.42
N GLY A 183 -11.53 0.33 11.62
CA GLY A 183 -11.24 -1.11 11.75
C GLY A 183 -10.70 -1.47 13.12
N ILE A 184 -9.43 -1.13 13.39
CA ILE A 184 -8.73 -1.41 14.66
C ILE A 184 -9.51 -0.81 15.83
N GLY A 185 -9.88 0.47 15.67
CA GLY A 185 -10.65 1.27 16.61
C GLY A 185 -9.78 2.15 17.48
N VAL A 186 -10.34 3.30 17.84
CA VAL A 186 -9.73 4.25 18.76
C VAL A 186 -10.63 4.36 19.99
N ASP A 187 -10.06 4.17 21.17
CA ASP A 187 -10.75 4.32 22.45
C ASP A 187 -10.89 5.80 22.84
N GLY A 188 -11.85 6.11 23.71
CA GLY A 188 -12.04 7.48 24.22
C GLY A 188 -13.18 8.26 23.55
N PRO A 189 -13.29 9.58 23.83
CA PRO A 189 -14.32 10.43 23.24
C PRO A 189 -14.03 10.71 21.75
N ASN A 190 -15.07 11.10 21.01
CA ASN A 190 -15.00 11.47 19.58
C ASN A 190 -14.47 10.37 18.64
N SER A 191 -14.38 9.13 19.12
CA SER A 191 -13.87 8.00 18.36
C SER A 191 -14.87 6.83 18.35
N SER A 192 -14.56 5.80 17.55
CA SER A 192 -15.35 4.58 17.47
C SER A 192 -14.54 3.37 17.96
N PRO A 193 -15.08 2.57 18.90
CA PRO A 193 -14.48 1.29 19.25
C PRO A 193 -14.48 0.35 18.05
N GLY A 194 -13.32 -0.25 17.78
CA GLY A 194 -13.09 -1.15 16.67
C GLY A 194 -12.97 -2.60 17.10
N ALA A 195 -12.30 -3.40 16.28
CA ALA A 195 -12.15 -4.84 16.48
C ALA A 195 -11.03 -5.20 17.47
N LEU A 196 -10.08 -4.30 17.75
CA LEU A 196 -8.86 -4.60 18.50
C LEU A 196 -8.62 -3.62 19.67
N PRO A 197 -9.49 -3.60 20.70
CA PRO A 197 -9.34 -2.69 21.84
C PRO A 197 -8.05 -2.92 22.66
N ASP A 198 -7.55 -4.15 22.72
CA ASP A 198 -6.32 -4.47 23.43
C ASP A 198 -5.09 -3.92 22.68
N PHE A 199 -5.07 -4.02 21.34
CA PHE A 199 -4.00 -3.41 20.54
C PHE A 199 -4.02 -1.90 20.64
N GLN A 200 -5.22 -1.29 20.58
CA GLN A 200 -5.38 0.14 20.80
C GLN A 200 -4.89 0.59 22.18
N THR A 201 -5.09 -0.23 23.22
CA THR A 201 -4.55 0.05 24.56
C THR A 201 -3.02 0.11 24.56
N GLU A 202 -2.36 -0.80 23.82
CA GLU A 202 -0.90 -0.78 23.67
C GLU A 202 -0.41 0.41 22.84
N ILE A 203 -1.11 0.76 21.75
CA ILE A 203 -0.81 1.96 20.96
C ILE A 203 -0.86 3.20 21.85
N ARG A 204 -1.95 3.37 22.63
CA ARG A 204 -2.09 4.49 23.55
C ARG A 204 -1.01 4.53 24.61
N ALA A 205 -0.61 3.39 25.16
CA ALA A 205 0.50 3.33 26.12
C ALA A 205 1.81 3.82 25.50
N ALA A 206 2.10 3.43 24.25
CA ALA A 206 3.28 3.90 23.52
C ALA A 206 3.19 5.41 23.21
N THR A 207 2.03 5.91 22.76
CA THR A 207 1.78 7.34 22.55
C THR A 207 2.03 8.15 23.83
N ASN A 208 1.50 7.69 24.96
CA ASN A 208 1.70 8.36 26.25
C ASN A 208 3.18 8.37 26.63
N ASN A 209 3.89 7.26 26.46
CA ASN A 209 5.34 7.22 26.69
C ASN A 209 6.13 8.16 25.76
N ALA A 210 5.68 8.32 24.51
CA ALA A 210 6.31 9.22 23.54
C ALA A 210 6.23 10.71 23.97
N ILE A 211 5.11 11.04 24.63
CA ILE A 211 4.77 12.36 25.18
C ILE A 211 5.42 12.58 26.56
N ASP A 212 5.38 11.55 27.42
CA ASP A 212 5.99 11.52 28.75
C ASP A 212 7.50 11.75 28.59
N ASN A 213 8.10 12.59 29.43
CA ASN A 213 9.44 13.18 29.25
C ASN A 213 9.51 14.41 28.34
N ASN A 214 8.45 15.22 28.31
CA ASN A 214 8.43 16.52 27.63
C ASN A 214 8.66 16.36 26.11
N PHE A 215 7.87 15.48 25.49
CA PHE A 215 7.84 15.25 24.04
C PHE A 215 9.23 14.88 23.52
N GLN A 216 9.93 14.01 24.25
CA GLN A 216 11.30 13.65 23.89
C GLN A 216 11.37 12.87 22.57
N PHE A 217 10.31 12.10 22.30
CA PHE A 217 10.22 11.22 21.14
C PHE A 217 9.27 11.76 20.08
N TRP A 218 8.09 12.22 20.52
CA TRP A 218 7.02 12.73 19.66
C TRP A 218 5.93 13.48 20.46
N PRO A 219 5.23 14.47 19.89
CA PRO A 219 5.69 15.29 18.77
C PRO A 219 6.70 16.33 19.27
N ILE A 220 7.93 16.30 18.75
CA ILE A 220 9.07 17.06 19.30
C ILE A 220 8.80 18.59 19.32
N ASP A 221 8.09 19.11 18.34
CA ASP A 221 7.75 20.54 18.25
C ASP A 221 6.88 21.03 19.41
N ALA A 222 6.14 20.14 20.08
CA ALA A 222 5.33 20.45 21.26
C ALA A 222 6.17 20.89 22.48
N ARG A 223 7.51 20.76 22.41
CA ARG A 223 8.42 21.39 23.38
C ARG A 223 8.43 22.90 23.30
N SER A 224 8.26 23.46 22.10
CA SER A 224 8.27 24.90 21.83
C SER A 224 6.88 25.46 21.56
N ASP A 225 6.02 24.70 20.87
CA ASP A 225 4.66 25.12 20.52
C ASP A 225 3.68 23.97 20.66
N LYS A 226 2.77 24.08 21.63
CA LYS A 226 1.78 23.05 21.94
C LYS A 226 0.49 23.17 21.15
N GLN A 227 0.35 24.12 20.23
CA GLN A 227 -0.91 24.36 19.53
C GLN A 227 -1.43 23.07 18.87
N TRP A 228 -0.63 22.44 18.02
CA TRP A 228 -0.98 21.21 17.32
C TRP A 228 -1.25 20.04 18.28
N TYR A 229 -0.37 19.84 19.27
CA TYR A 229 -0.59 18.84 20.32
C TYR A 229 -1.94 19.02 21.05
N ASN A 230 -2.30 20.25 21.40
CA ASN A 230 -3.53 20.54 22.12
C ASN A 230 -4.77 20.29 21.25
N GLU A 231 -4.69 20.57 19.95
CA GLU A 231 -5.73 20.28 18.97
C GLU A 231 -5.97 18.78 18.87
N LEU A 232 -4.93 18.00 18.57
CA LEU A 232 -5.02 16.55 18.48
C LEU A 232 -5.45 15.89 19.80
N SER A 233 -5.00 16.44 20.93
CA SER A 233 -5.42 15.97 22.25
C SER A 233 -6.91 16.21 22.51
N ALA A 234 -7.48 17.32 22.01
CA ALA A 234 -8.90 17.63 22.17
C ALA A 234 -9.77 16.75 21.26
N GLU A 235 -9.25 16.39 20.09
CA GLU A 235 -9.89 15.53 19.11
C GLU A 235 -9.77 14.04 19.41
N ASN A 236 -8.85 13.66 20.30
CA ASN A 236 -8.48 12.28 20.60
C ASN A 236 -7.87 11.56 19.38
N SER A 237 -7.00 12.25 18.65
CA SER A 237 -6.28 11.76 17.46
C SER A 237 -4.79 11.46 17.69
N LEU A 238 -4.24 11.77 18.86
CA LEU A 238 -2.80 11.59 19.16
C LEU A 238 -2.29 10.15 18.94
N SER A 239 -3.10 9.12 19.21
CA SER A 239 -2.67 7.73 19.03
C SER A 239 -2.57 7.34 17.57
N GLN A 240 -3.44 7.87 16.71
CA GLN A 240 -3.38 7.66 15.28
C GLN A 240 -2.13 8.32 14.69
N GLU A 241 -1.89 9.58 15.03
CA GLU A 241 -0.77 10.39 14.55
C GLU A 241 0.60 9.84 15.01
N TYR A 242 0.69 9.41 16.27
CA TYR A 242 1.88 8.73 16.77
C TYR A 242 2.17 7.43 16.01
N LEU A 243 1.14 6.61 15.78
CA LEU A 243 1.33 5.34 15.08
C LEU A 243 1.77 5.56 13.63
N ALA A 244 1.21 6.56 12.95
CA ALA A 244 1.65 6.97 11.61
C ALA A 244 3.13 7.38 11.59
N ALA A 245 3.59 8.17 12.57
CA ALA A 245 4.99 8.58 12.69
C ALA A 245 5.97 7.40 12.76
N VAL A 246 5.61 6.38 13.56
CA VAL A 246 6.40 5.14 13.67
C VAL A 246 6.37 4.39 12.34
N ILE A 247 5.20 4.26 11.72
CA ILE A 247 4.98 3.47 10.49
C ILE A 247 5.74 4.05 9.30
N ASP A 248 5.71 5.36 9.09
CA ASP A 248 6.45 5.98 7.98
C ASP A 248 7.95 5.70 8.07
N SER A 249 8.50 5.79 9.28
CA SER A 249 9.91 5.50 9.54
C SER A 249 10.20 4.00 9.40
N TYR A 250 9.26 3.14 9.82
CA TYR A 250 9.40 1.68 9.74
C TYR A 250 9.42 1.17 8.30
N TYR A 251 8.66 1.78 7.39
CA TYR A 251 8.70 1.45 5.95
C TYR A 251 9.64 2.35 5.13
N GLY A 252 10.50 3.10 5.82
CA GLY A 252 11.64 3.78 5.21
C GLY A 252 11.34 5.07 4.46
N LEU A 253 10.15 5.66 4.63
CA LEU A 253 9.78 6.94 4.01
C LEU A 253 10.73 8.08 4.44
N TRP A 254 11.25 7.99 5.65
CA TRP A 254 12.16 8.98 6.26
C TRP A 254 13.64 8.64 6.16
N GLY A 255 13.98 7.42 5.74
CA GLY A 255 15.36 6.95 5.65
C GLY A 255 16.32 7.88 4.88
N PRO A 256 15.94 8.39 3.69
CA PRO A 256 16.81 9.28 2.91
C PRO A 256 16.71 10.76 3.31
N PHE A 257 15.92 11.10 4.34
CA PHE A 257 15.75 12.48 4.79
C PHE A 257 17.10 13.01 5.32
N PRO A 258 17.57 14.19 4.84
CA PRO A 258 18.92 14.67 5.15
C PRO A 258 19.09 15.18 6.57
N GLU A 259 18.01 15.50 7.27
CA GLU A 259 18.06 15.96 8.67
C GLU A 259 17.86 14.79 9.66
N GLU A 260 17.96 15.11 10.95
CA GLU A 260 17.74 14.16 12.04
C GLU A 260 16.25 13.92 12.27
N GLY A 261 15.89 12.68 12.59
CA GLY A 261 14.50 12.30 12.85
C GLY A 261 13.64 12.15 11.60
N GLY A 262 12.45 11.58 11.79
CA GLY A 262 11.39 11.45 10.79
C GLY A 262 10.38 12.59 10.92
N MET A 263 9.44 12.66 9.97
CA MET A 263 8.39 13.69 9.91
C MET A 263 8.94 15.11 10.03
N TRP A 264 9.93 15.47 9.20
CA TRP A 264 10.64 16.76 9.29
C TRP A 264 11.19 17.10 10.70
N GLY A 265 11.54 16.08 11.48
CA GLY A 265 12.06 16.23 12.83
C GLY A 265 10.99 16.24 13.93
N VAL A 266 9.71 16.07 13.59
CA VAL A 266 8.61 15.91 14.58
C VAL A 266 8.72 14.58 15.32
N TYR A 267 9.29 13.55 14.68
CA TYR A 267 9.55 12.24 15.27
C TYR A 267 11.05 11.95 15.39
N ILE A 268 11.48 11.33 16.49
CA ILE A 268 12.90 11.15 16.82
C ILE A 268 13.66 10.15 15.92
N ALA A 269 12.94 9.24 15.25
CA ALA A 269 13.51 8.13 14.48
C ALA A 269 13.19 8.27 12.99
N LYS A 270 14.09 7.81 12.12
CA LYS A 270 13.86 7.77 10.66
C LYS A 270 14.10 6.41 9.99
N THR A 271 14.68 5.45 10.69
CA THR A 271 14.91 4.07 10.23
C THR A 271 14.38 3.06 11.26
N ARG A 272 14.32 1.78 10.88
CA ARG A 272 13.96 0.69 11.80
C ARG A 272 14.92 0.60 12.99
N GLU A 273 16.22 0.72 12.75
CA GLU A 273 17.25 0.70 13.79
C GLU A 273 17.09 1.88 14.75
N ASP A 274 16.73 3.05 14.21
CA ASP A 274 16.42 4.22 15.01
C ASP A 274 15.18 4.01 15.88
N ILE A 275 14.10 3.41 15.35
CA ILE A 275 12.88 3.12 16.14
C ILE A 275 13.23 2.16 17.27
N GLU A 276 13.91 1.04 16.98
CA GLU A 276 14.31 0.05 17.99
C GLU A 276 15.14 0.69 19.12
N ALA A 277 16.09 1.56 18.78
CA ALA A 277 16.98 2.19 19.74
C ALA A 277 16.36 3.37 20.50
N LYS A 278 15.55 4.19 19.84
CA LYS A 278 15.08 5.49 20.35
C LYS A 278 13.63 5.46 20.83
N ASP A 279 12.80 4.56 20.30
CA ASP A 279 11.39 4.37 20.64
C ASP A 279 11.03 2.86 20.73
N PRO A 280 11.53 2.16 21.76
CA PRO A 280 11.35 0.71 21.88
C PRO A 280 9.88 0.30 22.09
N MET A 281 9.01 1.20 22.55
CA MET A 281 7.58 0.91 22.62
C MET A 281 6.93 0.98 21.24
N GLY A 282 7.28 1.99 20.42
CA GLY A 282 6.89 2.04 19.01
C GLY A 282 7.37 0.82 18.22
N TRP A 283 8.63 0.42 18.42
CA TRP A 283 9.20 -0.81 17.83
C TRP A 283 8.38 -2.06 18.14
N ALA A 284 8.05 -2.24 19.42
CA ALA A 284 7.30 -3.41 19.90
C ALA A 284 5.84 -3.48 19.41
N LEU A 285 5.29 -2.42 18.80
CA LEU A 285 3.97 -2.47 18.17
C LEU A 285 4.03 -3.06 16.76
N MET A 286 5.19 -2.96 16.08
CA MET A 286 5.30 -3.26 14.65
C MET A 286 5.03 -4.74 14.36
N ASP A 287 5.76 -5.64 15.02
CA ASP A 287 5.65 -7.09 14.80
C ASP A 287 4.32 -7.71 15.31
N LYS A 288 3.58 -6.97 16.15
CA LYS A 288 2.30 -7.43 16.70
C LYS A 288 1.15 -7.36 15.70
N TYR A 289 1.21 -6.51 14.68
CA TYR A 289 0.12 -6.33 13.70
C TYR A 289 0.60 -6.16 12.25
N PHE A 290 1.77 -5.54 12.06
CA PHE A 290 2.26 -5.12 10.76
C PHE A 290 3.28 -6.11 10.20
N SER A 291 3.24 -6.30 8.88
CA SER A 291 4.22 -7.15 8.20
C SER A 291 5.58 -6.42 8.14
N PRO A 292 6.72 -7.11 8.36
CA PRO A 292 8.02 -6.50 8.13
C PRO A 292 8.31 -6.21 6.64
N TYR A 293 7.50 -6.73 5.72
CA TYR A 293 7.60 -6.49 4.29
C TYR A 293 6.26 -6.06 3.69
N LEU A 294 6.30 -5.19 2.68
CA LEU A 294 5.17 -4.80 1.85
C LEU A 294 4.76 -5.98 0.97
N THR A 295 3.64 -6.62 1.30
CA THR A 295 3.15 -7.84 0.65
C THR A 295 2.23 -7.56 -0.54
N TYR A 296 1.86 -6.31 -0.78
CA TYR A 296 1.10 -5.96 -1.97
C TYR A 296 2.01 -5.98 -3.21
N ASN A 297 1.43 -6.25 -4.38
CA ASN A 297 2.14 -6.07 -5.64
C ASN A 297 2.29 -4.57 -5.96
N ALA A 298 3.52 -4.06 -5.86
CA ALA A 298 3.83 -2.69 -6.25
C ALA A 298 3.76 -2.55 -7.77
N GLN A 299 2.65 -1.98 -8.26
CA GLN A 299 2.50 -1.64 -9.67
C GLN A 299 3.20 -0.31 -9.91
N LEU A 300 4.27 -0.33 -10.71
CA LEU A 300 5.05 0.87 -10.98
C LEU A 300 4.27 1.83 -11.87
N ASP A 301 4.55 3.12 -11.72
CA ASP A 301 4.01 4.17 -12.57
C ASP A 301 4.24 3.84 -14.07
N PRO A 302 3.23 3.93 -14.94
CA PRO A 302 3.36 3.57 -16.36
C PRO A 302 4.43 4.37 -17.12
N SER A 303 4.85 5.52 -16.58
CA SER A 303 5.89 6.36 -17.16
C SER A 303 7.31 5.97 -16.72
N PHE A 304 7.45 5.03 -15.78
CA PHE A 304 8.77 4.60 -15.28
C PHE A 304 9.64 4.10 -16.43
N ASP A 305 10.91 4.51 -16.42
CA ASP A 305 11.93 4.15 -17.39
C ASP A 305 13.25 3.90 -16.66
N GLY A 306 14.04 2.94 -17.15
CA GLY A 306 15.26 2.46 -16.48
C GLY A 306 15.05 1.22 -15.61
N THR A 307 15.86 1.07 -14.56
CA THR A 307 15.85 -0.13 -13.68
C THR A 307 15.39 0.25 -12.28
N PHE A 308 14.26 -0.32 -11.84
CA PHE A 308 13.76 -0.17 -10.49
C PHE A 308 14.34 -1.28 -9.62
N THR A 309 15.01 -0.92 -8.52
CA THR A 309 15.59 -1.90 -7.61
C THR A 309 14.86 -1.95 -6.27
N MET A 310 14.62 -3.17 -5.80
CA MET A 310 14.18 -3.48 -4.45
C MET A 310 15.38 -3.81 -3.56
N THR A 311 16.60 -3.82 -4.08
CA THR A 311 17.82 -3.98 -3.26
C THR A 311 18.17 -2.65 -2.61
N PHE A 312 18.46 -2.66 -1.30
CA PHE A 312 18.83 -1.45 -0.57
C PHE A 312 20.17 -0.87 -1.04
N ASP A 313 20.17 0.42 -1.37
CA ASP A 313 21.36 1.22 -1.65
C ASP A 313 21.20 2.59 -0.97
N PRO A 314 21.97 2.92 0.07
CA PRO A 314 21.86 4.20 0.78
C PRO A 314 22.15 5.43 -0.10
N ALA A 315 22.78 5.26 -1.27
CA ALA A 315 22.97 6.35 -2.23
C ALA A 315 21.75 6.60 -3.13
N THR A 316 20.79 5.67 -3.15
CA THR A 316 19.59 5.71 -3.98
C THR A 316 18.35 5.90 -3.09
N PRO A 317 17.80 7.13 -2.98
CA PRO A 317 16.81 7.50 -1.96
C PRO A 317 15.60 6.56 -1.87
N TYR A 318 15.00 6.21 -3.00
CA TYR A 318 13.79 5.39 -3.01
C TYR A 318 14.01 3.97 -2.48
N THR A 319 15.25 3.47 -2.45
CA THR A 319 15.54 2.11 -1.97
C THR A 319 15.40 1.96 -0.46
N HIS A 320 15.39 3.06 0.28
CA HIS A 320 15.00 3.04 1.69
C HIS A 320 13.57 2.50 1.87
N LYS A 321 12.68 2.73 0.89
CA LYS A 321 11.30 2.23 0.85
C LYS A 321 11.20 0.89 0.12
N SER A 322 11.75 0.81 -1.10
CA SER A 322 11.57 -0.38 -1.96
C SER A 322 12.25 -1.63 -1.41
N GLN A 323 13.24 -1.50 -0.51
CA GLN A 323 13.86 -2.65 0.17
C GLN A 323 12.88 -3.54 0.93
N TYR A 324 11.74 -2.98 1.35
CA TYR A 324 10.72 -3.72 2.08
C TYR A 324 9.68 -4.35 1.17
N MET A 325 9.71 -4.14 -0.15
CA MET A 325 8.77 -4.78 -1.08
C MET A 325 9.08 -6.27 -1.23
N LEU A 326 8.05 -7.10 -1.43
CA LEU A 326 8.21 -8.47 -1.90
C LEU A 326 7.91 -8.62 -3.39
N HIS A 327 7.02 -7.79 -3.93
CA HIS A 327 6.49 -7.99 -5.27
C HIS A 327 6.41 -6.67 -6.02
N ALA A 328 6.76 -6.70 -7.31
CA ALA A 328 6.72 -5.53 -8.18
C ALA A 328 6.27 -5.92 -9.59
N THR A 329 5.56 -5.03 -10.26
CA THR A 329 5.14 -5.22 -11.66
C THR A 329 5.33 -3.92 -12.42
N LEU A 330 6.06 -3.99 -13.53
CA LEU A 330 6.15 -2.89 -14.49
C LEU A 330 4.78 -2.70 -15.15
N THR A 331 4.39 -1.45 -15.36
CA THR A 331 3.22 -1.11 -16.16
C THR A 331 3.62 -0.22 -17.34
N GLY A 332 2.67 0.12 -18.21
CA GLY A 332 2.96 0.88 -19.41
C GLY A 332 3.68 0.05 -20.48
N SER A 333 4.52 0.70 -21.29
CA SER A 333 5.15 0.10 -22.47
C SER A 333 6.63 0.43 -22.64
N ASN A 334 7.25 1.04 -21.62
CA ASN A 334 8.68 1.36 -21.66
C ASN A 334 9.52 0.09 -21.47
N HIS A 335 10.74 0.09 -22.04
CA HIS A 335 11.76 -0.96 -21.85
C HIS A 335 12.43 -0.85 -20.47
N ALA A 336 11.61 -0.88 -19.42
CA ALA A 336 12.05 -0.79 -18.04
C ALA A 336 12.47 -2.17 -17.49
N ASN A 337 13.16 -2.18 -16.36
CA ASN A 337 13.68 -3.40 -15.72
C ASN A 337 13.32 -3.43 -14.23
N LEU A 338 13.30 -4.64 -13.67
CA LEU A 338 13.16 -4.86 -12.23
C LEU A 338 14.36 -5.63 -11.70
N THR A 339 14.85 -5.19 -10.54
CA THR A 339 15.79 -5.94 -9.71
C THR A 339 15.15 -6.18 -8.35
N GLY A 340 15.05 -7.44 -7.95
CA GLY A 340 14.51 -7.89 -6.67
C GLY A 340 15.42 -7.59 -5.48
N ASN A 341 15.22 -8.33 -4.40
CA ASN A 341 16.01 -8.27 -3.17
C ASN A 341 16.36 -9.69 -2.69
N ASP A 342 16.77 -9.85 -1.44
CA ASP A 342 17.15 -11.16 -0.90
C ASP A 342 15.94 -12.02 -0.46
N GLN A 343 14.71 -11.56 -0.70
CA GLN A 343 13.47 -12.28 -0.36
C GLN A 343 12.91 -13.04 -1.58
N ASP A 344 11.90 -13.87 -1.34
CA ASP A 344 11.14 -14.52 -2.41
C ASP A 344 10.29 -13.47 -3.14
N ASN A 345 10.74 -13.06 -4.34
CA ASN A 345 10.07 -12.02 -5.11
C ASN A 345 9.10 -12.55 -6.17
N GLU A 346 8.06 -11.77 -6.43
CA GLU A 346 7.22 -11.93 -7.61
C GLU A 346 7.40 -10.70 -8.50
N LEU A 347 7.92 -10.90 -9.70
CA LEU A 347 8.30 -9.84 -10.62
C LEU A 347 7.50 -9.95 -11.93
N GLY A 348 6.76 -8.90 -12.28
CA GLY A 348 5.99 -8.81 -13.52
C GLY A 348 6.58 -7.80 -14.51
N GLY A 349 6.71 -8.21 -15.78
CA GLY A 349 7.05 -7.33 -16.89
C GLY A 349 5.86 -6.50 -17.39
N ASN A 350 6.13 -5.59 -18.33
CA ASN A 350 5.12 -4.82 -19.06
C ASN A 350 5.13 -5.20 -20.56
N SER A 351 4.56 -4.36 -21.43
CA SER A 351 4.56 -4.66 -22.88
C SER A 351 5.86 -4.26 -23.61
N GLY A 352 6.87 -3.83 -22.87
CA GLY A 352 8.21 -3.56 -23.39
C GLY A 352 9.11 -4.78 -23.24
N ASP A 353 10.32 -4.69 -23.78
CA ASP A 353 11.37 -5.67 -23.52
C ASP A 353 12.01 -5.37 -22.15
N ASN A 354 11.86 -6.29 -21.18
CA ASN A 354 12.31 -6.08 -19.81
C ASN A 354 13.45 -7.02 -19.40
N VAL A 355 14.27 -6.58 -18.45
CA VAL A 355 15.13 -7.47 -17.65
C VAL A 355 14.52 -7.61 -16.26
N LEU A 356 14.24 -8.85 -15.84
CA LEU A 356 13.73 -9.18 -14.51
C LEU A 356 14.80 -10.01 -13.78
N ASP A 357 15.47 -9.39 -12.80
CA ASP A 357 16.46 -10.04 -11.95
C ASP A 357 15.90 -10.29 -10.56
N GLY A 358 15.73 -11.56 -10.19
CA GLY A 358 15.23 -11.96 -8.88
C GLY A 358 16.21 -11.77 -7.72
N MET A 359 17.51 -11.58 -7.99
CA MET A 359 18.55 -11.54 -6.96
C MET A 359 18.58 -12.79 -6.06
N GLY A 360 18.37 -12.65 -4.74
CA GLY A 360 18.32 -13.76 -3.79
C GLY A 360 16.94 -14.40 -3.72
N GLY A 361 16.74 -15.37 -2.83
CA GLY A 361 15.42 -16.00 -2.62
C GLY A 361 14.98 -16.98 -3.72
N ASN A 362 13.72 -17.40 -3.63
CA ASN A 362 13.02 -18.24 -4.60
C ASN A 362 11.98 -17.42 -5.36
N ASN A 363 12.36 -16.96 -6.54
CA ASN A 363 11.66 -15.94 -7.30
C ASN A 363 10.73 -16.50 -8.36
N THR A 364 9.69 -15.73 -8.64
CA THR A 364 8.68 -16.04 -9.64
C THR A 364 8.52 -14.88 -10.62
N ALA A 365 8.72 -15.13 -11.92
CA ALA A 365 8.28 -14.20 -12.96
C ALA A 365 6.78 -14.39 -13.22
N VAL A 366 6.01 -13.30 -13.27
CA VAL A 366 4.56 -13.34 -13.41
C VAL A 366 4.12 -12.78 -14.76
N TYR A 367 3.36 -13.58 -15.49
CA TYR A 367 2.81 -13.27 -16.80
C TYR A 367 1.28 -13.37 -16.78
N PRO A 368 0.54 -12.33 -17.22
CA PRO A 368 -0.90 -12.25 -17.01
C PRO A 368 -1.73 -13.10 -18.00
N ARG A 369 -1.13 -13.65 -19.07
CA ARG A 369 -1.82 -14.48 -20.06
C ARG A 369 -1.52 -15.97 -19.85
N VAL A 370 -2.21 -16.83 -20.59
CA VAL A 370 -2.02 -18.29 -20.49
C VAL A 370 -0.68 -18.71 -21.09
N ALA A 371 -0.11 -19.81 -20.59
CA ALA A 371 1.24 -20.26 -20.96
C ALA A 371 1.42 -20.45 -22.48
N SER A 372 0.38 -20.91 -23.18
CA SER A 372 0.42 -21.13 -24.63
C SER A 372 0.61 -19.87 -25.48
N GLU A 373 0.48 -18.68 -24.87
CA GLU A 373 0.72 -17.40 -25.55
C GLU A 373 2.18 -16.92 -25.46
N TYR A 374 3.05 -17.67 -24.75
CA TYR A 374 4.45 -17.32 -24.55
C TYR A 374 5.39 -18.35 -25.17
N THR A 375 6.56 -17.87 -25.62
CA THR A 375 7.69 -18.72 -26.01
C THR A 375 8.81 -18.56 -25.00
N ILE A 376 9.26 -19.67 -24.41
CA ILE A 376 10.31 -19.69 -23.38
C ILE A 376 11.57 -20.35 -23.94
N THR A 377 12.72 -19.69 -23.82
CA THR A 377 14.02 -20.19 -24.27
C THR A 377 15.02 -20.12 -23.13
N ASN A 378 15.65 -21.25 -22.78
CA ASN A 378 16.77 -21.28 -21.84
C ASN A 378 18.08 -21.01 -22.60
N ASN A 379 18.81 -19.98 -22.19
CA ASN A 379 20.05 -19.55 -22.86
C ASN A 379 21.28 -20.25 -22.26
N GLU A 380 22.37 -20.32 -23.04
CA GLU A 380 23.63 -20.95 -22.60
C GLU A 380 24.30 -20.22 -21.42
N ASP A 381 24.01 -18.93 -21.25
CA ASP A 381 24.52 -18.10 -20.15
C ASP A 381 23.73 -18.25 -18.85
N GLY A 382 22.69 -19.10 -18.83
CA GLY A 382 21.85 -19.37 -17.67
C GLY A 382 20.66 -18.42 -17.52
N THR A 383 20.51 -17.43 -18.41
CA THR A 383 19.30 -16.59 -18.47
C THR A 383 18.16 -17.31 -19.19
N ILE A 384 16.96 -16.78 -19.08
CA ILE A 384 15.78 -17.25 -19.81
C ILE A 384 15.22 -16.10 -20.62
N THR A 385 14.89 -16.36 -21.88
CA THR A 385 14.14 -15.42 -22.70
C THR A 385 12.67 -15.82 -22.76
N VAL A 386 11.77 -14.90 -22.46
CA VAL A 386 10.32 -15.09 -22.59
C VAL A 386 9.78 -14.09 -23.61
N VAL A 387 9.12 -14.59 -24.66
CA VAL A 387 8.50 -13.77 -25.71
C VAL A 387 6.99 -13.88 -25.62
N GLY A 388 6.29 -12.74 -25.59
CA GLY A 388 4.83 -12.70 -25.64
C GLY A 388 4.27 -11.29 -25.47
N ASP A 389 4.53 -10.66 -24.33
CA ASP A 389 4.12 -9.25 -24.04
C ASP A 389 5.18 -8.25 -24.52
N GLY A 390 6.42 -8.69 -24.52
CA GLY A 390 7.62 -8.12 -25.12
C GLY A 390 8.64 -9.26 -25.28
N THR A 391 9.93 -8.93 -25.30
CA THR A 391 11.04 -9.90 -25.21
C THR A 391 11.76 -9.71 -23.89
N ASP A 392 11.41 -10.51 -22.89
CA ASP A 392 11.97 -10.40 -21.55
C ASP A 392 13.20 -11.28 -21.37
N THR A 393 14.12 -10.82 -20.53
CA THR A 393 15.25 -11.60 -20.03
C THR A 393 15.11 -11.81 -18.52
N LEU A 394 15.03 -13.07 -18.10
CA LEU A 394 14.93 -13.45 -16.69
C LEU A 394 16.29 -13.89 -16.14
N ILE A 395 16.62 -13.39 -14.96
CA ILE A 395 17.86 -13.67 -14.22
C ILE A 395 17.46 -14.05 -12.78
N ASN A 396 18.09 -15.10 -12.23
CA ASN A 396 17.82 -15.56 -10.85
C ASN A 396 16.34 -15.89 -10.57
N ILE A 397 15.60 -16.37 -11.57
CA ILE A 397 14.20 -16.80 -11.46
C ILE A 397 14.11 -18.33 -11.41
N GLN A 398 13.31 -18.87 -10.49
CA GLN A 398 13.09 -20.31 -10.33
C GLN A 398 11.75 -20.77 -10.89
N ASN A 399 10.75 -19.88 -10.92
CA ASN A 399 9.39 -20.20 -11.33
C ASN A 399 8.86 -19.16 -12.34
N ILE A 400 8.04 -19.61 -13.29
CA ILE A 400 7.29 -18.73 -14.19
C ILE A 400 5.81 -19.03 -13.98
N ARG A 401 5.04 -18.03 -13.56
CA ARG A 401 3.60 -18.14 -13.33
C ARG A 401 2.83 -17.44 -14.44
N PHE A 402 2.01 -18.24 -15.12
CA PHE A 402 1.03 -17.80 -16.11
C PHE A 402 -0.37 -17.75 -15.48
N ALA A 403 -1.35 -17.30 -16.26
CA ALA A 403 -2.75 -17.23 -15.80
C ALA A 403 -3.36 -18.60 -15.46
N ASP A 404 -2.88 -19.68 -16.11
CA ASP A 404 -3.44 -21.03 -16.02
C ASP A 404 -2.51 -22.05 -15.35
N GLU A 405 -1.20 -21.79 -15.27
CA GLU A 405 -0.25 -22.69 -14.62
C GLU A 405 0.98 -21.98 -14.05
N THR A 406 1.76 -22.70 -13.24
CA THR A 406 3.09 -22.28 -12.79
C THR A 406 4.07 -23.39 -13.14
N VAL A 407 5.15 -23.03 -13.85
CA VAL A 407 6.19 -23.96 -14.29
C VAL A 407 7.50 -23.64 -13.58
N SER A 408 8.22 -24.67 -13.16
CA SER A 408 9.60 -24.48 -12.73
C SER A 408 10.49 -24.24 -13.96
N VAL A 409 11.51 -23.40 -13.83
CA VAL A 409 12.41 -23.04 -14.95
C VAL A 409 13.14 -24.27 -15.53
N GLN A 410 13.39 -25.30 -14.71
CA GLN A 410 13.98 -26.57 -15.15
C GLN A 410 13.05 -27.37 -16.07
N GLU A 411 11.72 -27.22 -15.92
CA GLU A 411 10.71 -27.88 -16.74
C GLU A 411 10.36 -27.05 -17.98
N ALA A 412 10.37 -25.71 -17.87
CA ALA A 412 10.04 -24.79 -18.96
C ALA A 412 10.97 -24.94 -20.19
N GLY A 413 12.25 -25.28 -20.00
CA GLY A 413 13.20 -25.54 -21.09
C GLY A 413 13.07 -26.92 -21.75
N ASN A 414 12.40 -27.87 -21.11
CA ASN A 414 12.18 -29.20 -21.67
C ASN A 414 10.87 -29.28 -22.48
N ALA A 415 9.94 -28.35 -22.28
CA ALA A 415 8.67 -28.33 -23.01
C ALA A 415 8.81 -27.91 -24.49
N THR A 416 9.86 -27.16 -24.84
CA THR A 416 10.14 -26.75 -26.23
C THR A 416 10.97 -27.76 -27.03
N THR A 417 11.53 -28.80 -26.39
CA THR A 417 12.30 -29.86 -27.07
C THR A 417 11.47 -31.09 -27.46
N SER A 418 10.16 -31.12 -27.17
CA SER A 418 9.30 -32.28 -27.48
C SER A 418 8.29 -32.08 -28.62
N MET A 419 8.43 -31.04 -29.45
CA MET A 419 7.59 -30.85 -30.65
C MET A 419 8.40 -30.73 -31.94
N ASP A 420 9.28 -31.70 -32.25
CA ASP A 420 9.48 -32.15 -33.63
C ASP A 420 10.16 -33.53 -33.64
N GLU A 421 9.97 -34.26 -34.73
CA GLU A 421 10.50 -35.60 -35.06
C GLU A 421 9.68 -36.81 -34.60
N SER A 422 8.40 -36.85 -35.00
CA SER A 422 7.88 -38.04 -35.70
C SER A 422 6.63 -37.65 -36.50
N SER A 423 6.39 -37.97 -37.76
CA SER A 423 7.07 -38.76 -38.77
C SER A 423 6.27 -38.55 -40.06
N THR A 424 6.91 -38.36 -41.21
CA THR A 424 6.44 -38.80 -42.54
C THR A 424 7.56 -38.59 -43.57
N PRO A 425 7.64 -39.38 -44.66
CA PRO A 425 6.53 -39.76 -45.56
C PRO A 425 5.95 -41.16 -45.37
#